data_AF-A0A924S9D5-F1
#
_entry.id   AF-A0A924S9D5-F1
#
_cell.length_a   1.000
_cell.length_b   1.000
_cell.length_c   1.000
_cell.angle_alpha   90.00
_cell.angle_beta   90.00
_cell.angle_gamma   90.00
#
_symmetry.space_group_name_H-M   'P 1'
#
loop_
_entity.id
_entity.type
_entity.pdbx_description
1 polymer ?
#
loop_
_entity_poly.entity_id
_entity_poly.type
_entity_poly.pdbx_seq_one_letter_code
_entity_poly.pdbx_strand_id
1 'polypeptide(L)'
;MTEDTGHSWSIDSIEEGMARIEEDGGRMLTVPVTMLPAGAKEGQLLRVTLSDATKGESVPTSIIIDHAATAAALKKSAATTAEAMKNSAKRDPGGDVIL
;
A
#
# COMPACT_ATOMS: atom_id res chain seq x y z
N MET A 1 -9.17 4.98 -28.90
CA MET A 1 -9.51 4.37 -27.60
C MET A 1 -8.38 4.79 -26.69
N THR A 2 -8.62 5.70 -25.76
CA THR A 2 -7.59 6.24 -24.86
C THR A 2 -7.24 5.15 -23.86
N GLU A 3 -5.98 4.73 -23.77
CA GLU A 3 -5.56 3.68 -22.85
C GLU A 3 -5.31 4.30 -21.47
N ASP A 4 -6.21 4.08 -20.51
CA ASP A 4 -5.96 4.46 -19.13
C ASP A 4 -4.93 3.49 -18.53
N THR A 5 -3.81 4.02 -18.04
CA THR A 5 -2.81 3.22 -17.32
C THR A 5 -3.14 3.23 -15.83
N GLY A 6 -3.38 2.05 -15.26
CA GLY A 6 -3.69 1.88 -13.85
C GLY A 6 -2.47 1.44 -13.03
N HIS A 7 -2.24 2.09 -11.90
CA HIS A 7 -1.21 1.74 -10.92
C HIS A 7 -1.83 1.47 -9.54
N SER A 8 -1.14 0.65 -8.74
CA SER A 8 -1.48 0.38 -7.34
C SER A 8 -0.42 0.99 -6.43
N TRP A 9 -0.83 1.84 -5.49
CA TRP A 9 0.05 2.50 -4.53
C TRP A 9 -0.26 2.01 -3.12
N SER A 10 0.74 1.62 -2.35
CA SER A 10 0.63 1.29 -0.92
C SER A 10 1.28 2.39 -0.10
N ILE A 11 0.57 2.96 0.87
CA ILE A 11 1.12 3.96 1.78
C ILE A 11 1.90 3.22 2.87
N ASP A 12 3.23 3.32 2.84
CA ASP A 12 4.13 2.69 3.81
C ASP A 12 4.17 3.52 5.11
N SER A 13 4.48 4.81 5.00
CA SER A 13 4.49 5.75 6.14
C SER A 13 4.07 7.17 5.74
N ILE A 14 3.65 7.96 6.72
CA ILE A 14 3.38 9.40 6.58
C ILE A 14 4.11 10.16 7.68
N GLU A 15 5.12 10.93 7.30
CA GLU A 15 5.97 11.70 8.21
C GLU A 15 6.13 13.12 7.69
N GLU A 16 6.02 14.11 8.57
CA GLU A 16 6.28 15.54 8.25
C GLU A 16 5.53 16.09 7.02
N GLY A 17 4.32 15.58 6.75
CA GLY A 17 3.52 15.99 5.58
C GLY A 17 3.95 15.35 4.26
N MET A 18 4.80 14.34 4.31
CA MET A 18 5.23 13.52 3.18
C MET A 18 4.75 12.08 3.38
N ALA A 19 4.27 11.45 2.31
CA ALA A 19 3.92 10.05 2.27
C ALA A 19 5.00 9.27 1.52
N ARG A 20 5.44 8.16 2.12
CA ARG A 20 6.27 7.15 1.48
C ARG A 20 5.36 6.09 0.87
N ILE A 21 5.49 5.85 -0.43
CA ILE A 21 4.58 5.01 -1.20
C ILE A 21 5.36 3.92 -1.91
N GLU A 22 4.89 2.69 -1.82
CA GLU A 22 5.30 1.60 -2.70
C GLU A 22 4.32 1.51 -3.88
N GLU A 23 4.82 1.69 -5.09
CA GLU A 23 4.05 1.57 -6.32
C GLU A 23 4.30 0.21 -6.98
N ASP A 24 3.20 -0.42 -7.39
CA ASP A 24 3.13 -1.69 -8.09
C ASP A 24 3.96 -2.81 -7.44
N GLY A 25 4.17 -2.72 -6.11
CA GLY A 25 4.92 -3.69 -5.31
C GLY A 25 6.43 -3.66 -5.52
N GLY A 26 7.01 -2.53 -5.94
CA GLY A 26 8.47 -2.44 -6.02
C GLY A 26 9.09 -1.04 -6.07
N ARG A 27 8.43 -0.05 -6.69
CA ARG A 27 9.02 1.29 -6.81
C ARG A 27 8.65 2.15 -5.59
N MET A 28 9.63 2.68 -4.88
CA MET A 28 9.36 3.62 -3.78
C MET A 28 9.29 5.06 -4.28
N LEU A 29 8.21 5.75 -3.92
CA LEU A 29 7.93 7.15 -4.19
C LEU A 29 7.83 7.92 -2.88
N THR A 30 8.14 9.21 -2.93
CA THR A 30 7.89 10.13 -1.82
C THR A 30 7.08 11.29 -2.38
N VAL A 31 5.85 11.46 -1.88
CA VAL A 31 4.90 12.46 -2.39
C VAL A 31 4.37 13.32 -1.24
N PRO A 32 4.05 14.60 -1.47
CA PRO A 32 3.33 15.40 -0.48
C PRO A 32 1.96 14.79 -0.15
N VAL A 33 1.54 14.83 1.11
CA VAL A 33 0.21 14.35 1.52
C VAL A 33 -0.93 15.11 0.82
N THR A 34 -0.66 16.31 0.32
CA THR A 34 -1.61 17.12 -0.45
C THR A 34 -1.98 16.50 -1.80
N MET A 35 -1.20 15.53 -2.29
CA MET A 35 -1.53 14.75 -3.49
C MET A 35 -2.45 13.56 -3.18
N LEU A 36 -2.70 13.26 -1.90
CA LEU A 36 -3.49 12.09 -1.50
C LEU A 36 -4.96 12.47 -1.24
N PRO A 37 -5.89 11.52 -1.39
CA PRO A 37 -7.27 11.71 -0.98
C PRO A 37 -7.36 12.05 0.52
N ALA A 38 -8.33 12.90 0.87
CA ALA A 38 -8.61 13.19 2.26
C ALA A 38 -8.92 11.89 3.04
N GLY A 39 -8.28 11.71 4.19
CA GLY A 39 -8.43 10.52 5.02
C GLY A 39 -7.56 9.33 4.62
N ALA A 40 -6.65 9.49 3.66
CA ALA A 40 -5.59 8.53 3.39
C ALA A 40 -4.70 8.31 4.62
N LYS A 41 -4.35 7.06 4.91
CA LYS A 41 -3.57 6.65 6.08
C LYS A 41 -2.54 5.57 5.72
N GLU A 42 -1.53 5.43 6.57
CA GLU A 42 -0.55 4.34 6.51
C GLU A 42 -1.23 2.96 6.43
N GLY A 43 -0.62 2.06 5.67
CA GLY A 43 -1.12 0.71 5.40
C GLY A 43 -2.30 0.64 4.42
N GLN A 44 -2.77 1.76 3.88
CA GLN A 44 -3.84 1.76 2.87
C GLN A 44 -3.30 1.58 1.45
N LEU A 45 -4.11 0.92 0.63
CA LEU A 45 -3.90 0.80 -0.80
C LEU A 45 -4.72 1.86 -1.54
N LEU A 46 -4.08 2.50 -2.52
CA LEU A 46 -4.68 3.48 -3.42
C LEU A 46 -4.66 2.94 -4.84
N ARG A 47 -5.72 3.23 -5.58
CA ARG A 47 -5.77 3.03 -7.03
C ARG A 47 -5.47 4.34 -7.72
N VAL A 48 -4.46 4.34 -8.58
CA VAL A 48 -4.09 5.48 -9.40
C VAL A 48 -4.43 5.19 -10.84
N THR A 49 -5.09 6.13 -11.51
CA THR A 49 -5.40 6.02 -12.93
C THR A 49 -4.88 7.27 -13.63
N LEU A 50 -4.02 7.06 -14.61
CA LEU A 50 -3.47 8.08 -15.48
C LEU A 50 -4.23 8.01 -16.81
N SER A 51 -4.89 9.10 -17.18
CA SER A 51 -5.52 9.18 -18.49
C SER A 51 -4.52 9.65 -19.53
N ASP A 52 -4.50 8.98 -20.68
CA ASP A 52 -3.52 9.25 -21.72
C ASP A 52 -3.73 10.65 -22.32
N ALA A 53 -2.75 11.52 -22.08
CA ALA A 53 -2.77 12.91 -22.53
C ALA A 53 -2.42 12.98 -24.01
N THR A 54 -3.35 12.59 -24.88
CA THR A 54 -3.19 12.55 -26.34
C THR A 54 -2.80 13.88 -27.00
N LYS A 55 -2.70 14.99 -26.26
CA LYS A 55 -2.29 16.32 -26.75
C LYS A 55 -1.37 17.11 -25.82
N GLY A 56 -0.58 16.41 -25.00
CA GLY A 56 0.65 16.92 -24.36
C GLY A 56 0.61 18.34 -23.80
N GLU A 57 0.23 18.47 -22.54
CA GLU A 57 0.51 19.63 -21.67
C GLU A 57 0.12 19.33 -20.20
N SER A 58 -0.81 18.39 -19.98
CA SER A 58 -1.20 17.91 -18.66
C SER A 58 -1.60 16.42 -18.71
N VAL A 59 -1.40 15.70 -17.61
CA VAL A 59 -1.86 14.31 -17.44
C VAL A 59 -2.93 14.32 -16.34
N PRO A 60 -4.21 14.09 -16.68
CA PRO A 60 -5.25 13.91 -15.67
C PRO A 60 -4.98 12.64 -14.85
N THR A 61 -4.97 12.79 -13.52
CA THR A 61 -4.72 11.70 -12.58
C THR A 61 -5.86 11.59 -11.59
N SER A 62 -6.39 10.38 -11.42
CA SER A 62 -7.33 10.03 -10.36
C SER A 62 -6.63 9.15 -9.33
N ILE A 63 -6.69 9.53 -8.05
CA ILE A 63 -6.15 8.75 -6.93
C ILE A 63 -7.31 8.48 -5.98
N ILE A 64 -7.58 7.21 -5.68
CA ILE A 64 -8.73 6.78 -4.89
C ILE A 64 -8.27 5.79 -3.82
N ILE A 65 -8.77 5.90 -2.59
CA ILE A 65 -8.55 4.90 -1.54
C ILE A 65 -9.30 3.61 -1.90
N ASP A 66 -8.56 2.51 -2.08
CA ASP A 66 -9.14 1.20 -2.33
C ASP A 66 -9.39 0.49 -0.99
N HIS A 67 -10.54 0.80 -0.38
CA HIS A 67 -10.94 0.21 0.90
C HIS A 67 -11.07 -1.32 0.84
N ALA A 68 -11.51 -1.86 -0.31
CA ALA A 68 -11.68 -3.30 -0.48
C ALA A 68 -10.33 -4.01 -0.55
N ALA A 69 -9.39 -3.49 -1.36
CA ALA A 69 -8.04 -4.03 -1.43
C ALA A 69 -7.31 -3.90 -0.09
N THR A 70 -7.46 -2.77 0.59
CA THR A 70 -6.90 -2.54 1.93
C THR A 70 -7.40 -3.60 2.92
N ALA A 71 -8.72 -3.83 2.98
CA ALA A 71 -9.29 -4.84 3.88
C ALA A 71 -8.82 -6.26 3.53
N ALA A 72 -8.68 -6.58 2.25
CA ALA A 72 -8.17 -7.87 1.79
C ALA A 72 -6.70 -8.07 2.17
N ALA A 73 -5.85 -7.06 2.00
CA ALA A 73 -4.45 -7.09 2.39
C ALA A 73 -4.28 -7.28 3.90
N LEU A 74 -5.08 -6.56 4.71
CA LEU A 74 -5.09 -6.72 6.16
C LEU A 74 -5.50 -8.14 6.58
N LYS A 75 -6.55 -8.69 5.96
CA LYS A 75 -7.01 -10.06 6.24
C LYS A 75 -5.94 -11.10 5.89
N LYS A 76 -5.24 -10.92 4.76
CA LYS A 76 -4.14 -11.80 4.34
C LYS A 76 -2.98 -11.74 5.33
N SER A 77 -2.58 -10.54 5.75
CA SER A 77 -1.53 -10.33 6.75
C SER A 77 -1.87 -11.03 8.07
N ALA A 78 -3.09 -10.83 8.58
CA ALA A 78 -3.56 -11.51 9.79
C ALA A 78 -3.52 -13.04 9.68
N ALA A 79 -3.91 -13.60 8.53
CA ALA A 79 -3.88 -15.03 8.29
C ALA A 79 -2.44 -15.58 8.28
N THR A 80 -1.52 -14.91 7.58
CA THR A 80 -0.11 -15.32 7.51
C THR A 80 0.56 -15.26 8.88
N THR A 81 0.32 -14.20 9.67
CA THR A 81 0.86 -14.10 11.02
C THR A 81 0.29 -15.19 11.93
N ALA A 82 -1.01 -15.50 11.84
CA ALA A 82 -1.62 -16.59 12.60
C ALA A 82 -1.02 -17.96 12.25
N GLU A 83 -0.74 -18.22 10.96
CA GLU A 83 -0.05 -19.43 10.52
C GLU A 83 1.39 -19.50 11.03
N ALA A 84 2.14 -18.40 10.95
CA ALA A 84 3.50 -18.32 11.47
C ALA A 84 3.55 -18.59 12.98
N MET A 85 2.64 -17.98 13.76
CA MET A 85 2.52 -18.24 15.20
C MET A 85 2.19 -19.70 15.51
N LYS A 86 1.23 -20.30 14.80
CA LYS A 86 0.90 -21.73 14.97
C LYS A 86 2.09 -22.65 14.65
N ASN A 87 2.86 -22.31 13.63
CA ASN A 87 4.03 -23.10 13.24
C ASN A 87 5.21 -22.90 14.21
N SER A 88 5.38 -21.71 14.79
CA SER A 88 6.37 -21.44 15.83
C SER A 88 6.02 -22.16 17.14
N ALA A 89 4.78 -22.09 17.61
CA ALA A 89 4.32 -22.79 18.81
C ALA A 89 4.43 -24.33 18.72
N LYS A 90 4.40 -24.89 17.50
CA LYS A 90 4.65 -26.32 17.27
C LYS A 90 6.13 -26.69 17.29
N ARG A 91 7.04 -25.74 17.07
CA ARG A 91 8.49 -25.96 16.93
C ARG A 91 9.28 -25.60 18.18
N ASP A 92 8.72 -24.80 19.08
CA ASP A 92 9.38 -24.36 20.31
C ASP A 92 8.55 -24.74 21.55
N PRO A 93 8.93 -25.80 22.31
CA PRO A 93 8.27 -26.15 23.56
C PRO A 93 8.75 -25.31 24.77
N GLY A 94 9.48 -24.21 24.55
CA GLY A 94 9.99 -23.34 25.61
C GLY A 94 11.50 -23.49 25.75
N GLY A 95 12.26 -22.86 24.86
CA GLY A 95 13.68 -22.62 25.07
C GLY A 95 13.88 -21.50 26.10
N ASP A 96 14.28 -21.85 27.32
CA ASP A 96 14.77 -20.89 28.32
C ASP A 96 15.89 -20.05 27.72
N VAL A 97 15.64 -18.75 27.53
CA VAL A 97 16.68 -17.79 27.18
C VAL A 97 17.32 -17.34 28.49
N ILE A 98 18.42 -17.98 28.87
CA ILE A 98 19.24 -17.53 30.00
C ILE A 98 20.07 -16.34 29.49
N LEU A 99 19.88 -15.19 30.13
CA LEU A 99 20.54 -13.91 29.84
C LEU A 99 21.93 -13.85 30.47
#